data_AF-A0A2W2DY15-F1
#
_entry.id   AF-A0A2W2DY15-F1
#
_cell.length_a   1.000
_cell.length_b   1.000
_cell.length_c   1.000
_cell.angle_alpha   90.00
_cell.angle_beta   90.00
_cell.angle_gamma   90.00
#
_symmetry.space_group_name_H-M   'P 1'
#
loop_
_entity.id
_entity.type
_entity.pdbx_description
1 polymer ?
#
loop_
_entity_poly.entity_id
_entity_poly.type
_entity_poly.pdbx_seq_one_letter_code
_entity_poly.pdbx_strand_id
1 'polypeptide(L)'
;MNAPTLIHTDSCRSATLLQQALRHDGIDADVHDGYGLALVSVWVSLVVWCDGERFWWRTGWNAERRRNIYAWHPTTDPYRAARRIVMRYEELRAQQDAERRPPQPHTAEPQ
;
A
#
# COMPACT_ATOMS: atom_id res chain seq x y z
N MET A 1 -30.30 -24.68 10.60
CA MET A 1 -29.05 -24.63 9.81
C MET A 1 -28.20 -23.53 10.42
N ASN A 2 -27.16 -23.88 11.18
CA ASN A 2 -26.25 -22.88 11.74
C ASN A 2 -25.38 -22.37 10.60
N ALA A 3 -25.58 -21.10 10.20
CA ALA A 3 -24.61 -20.44 9.33
C ALA A 3 -23.26 -20.43 10.07
N PRO A 4 -22.15 -20.74 9.39
CA PRO A 4 -20.84 -20.60 10.01
C PRO A 4 -20.69 -19.14 10.43
N THR A 5 -20.52 -18.91 11.73
CA THR A 5 -20.09 -17.63 12.26
C THR A 5 -18.70 -17.40 11.70
N LEU A 6 -18.60 -16.74 10.54
CA LEU A 6 -17.36 -16.13 10.11
C LEU A 6 -16.91 -15.29 11.29
N ILE A 7 -15.79 -15.67 11.92
CA ILE A 7 -15.08 -14.75 12.81
C ILE A 7 -14.64 -13.63 11.90
N HIS A 8 -15.51 -12.64 11.72
CA HIS A 8 -15.22 -11.46 10.94
C HIS A 8 -14.20 -10.70 11.76
N THR A 9 -12.92 -10.97 11.49
CA THR A 9 -11.84 -10.20 12.08
C THR A 9 -12.10 -8.76 11.66
N ASP A 10 -12.20 -7.88 12.66
CA ASP A 10 -12.57 -6.49 12.45
C ASP A 10 -11.55 -5.81 11.52
N SER A 11 -11.95 -5.56 10.28
CA SER A 11 -11.11 -4.98 9.24
C SER A 11 -10.62 -3.58 9.63
N CYS A 12 -11.44 -2.80 10.34
CA CYS A 12 -11.05 -1.50 10.88
C CYS A 12 -9.96 -1.65 11.94
N ARG A 13 -10.11 -2.62 12.86
CA ARG A 13 -9.06 -2.93 13.84
C ARG A 13 -7.76 -3.36 13.17
N SER A 14 -7.81 -4.26 12.20
CA SER A 14 -6.62 -4.73 11.47
C SER A 14 -5.95 -3.60 10.68
N ALA A 15 -6.73 -2.73 10.02
CA ALA A 15 -6.21 -1.55 9.34
C ALA A 15 -5.59 -0.53 10.31
N THR A 16 -6.18 -0.36 11.49
CA THR A 16 -5.63 0.50 12.56
C THR A 16 -4.29 -0.03 13.09
N LEU A 17 -4.17 -1.34 13.28
CA LEU A 17 -2.89 -1.96 13.67
C LEU A 17 -1.82 -1.77 12.59
N LEU A 18 -2.21 -1.86 11.32
CA LEU A 18 -1.30 -1.55 10.22
C LEU A 18 -0.88 -0.08 10.21
N GLN A 19 -1.81 0.85 10.42
CA GLN A 19 -1.50 2.28 10.54
C GLN A 19 -0.49 2.54 11.66
N GLN A 20 -0.68 1.93 12.83
CA GLN A 20 0.25 2.06 13.95
C GLN A 20 1.64 1.51 13.60
N ALA A 21 1.71 0.36 12.93
CA ALA A 21 2.98 -0.22 12.49
C ALA A 21 3.67 0.67 11.43
N LEU A 22 2.93 1.29 10.51
CA LEU A 22 3.49 2.24 9.55
C LEU A 22 4.01 3.52 10.23
N ARG A 23 3.28 4.04 11.22
CA ARG A 23 3.72 5.20 12.01
C ARG A 23 4.99 4.90 12.81
N HIS A 24 5.14 3.69 13.32
CA HIS A 24 6.39 3.26 13.96
C HIS A 24 7.59 3.39 13.02
N ASP A 25 7.39 3.12 11.73
CA ASP A 25 8.41 3.23 10.69
C ASP A 25 8.46 4.64 10.05
N GLY A 26 7.79 5.63 10.66
CA GLY A 26 7.83 7.04 10.22
C GLY A 26 6.95 7.36 9.01
N ILE A 27 6.00 6.50 8.67
CA ILE A 27 5.06 6.71 7.57
C ILE A 27 3.68 7.07 8.12
N ASP A 28 3.20 8.27 7.78
CA ASP A 28 1.82 8.66 8.03
C ASP A 28 0.87 7.97 7.04
N ALA A 29 -0.27 7.55 7.58
CA ALA A 29 -1.32 6.89 6.82
C ALA A 29 -2.69 7.17 7.46
N ASP A 30 -3.73 7.18 6.62
CA ASP A 30 -5.11 7.37 7.03
C ASP A 30 -5.91 6.08 6.90
N VAL A 31 -6.78 5.80 7.87
CA VAL A 31 -7.68 4.63 7.83
C VAL A 31 -9.07 5.09 7.44
N HIS A 32 -9.67 4.40 6.48
CA HIS A 32 -11.06 4.57 6.08
C HIS A 32 -11.77 3.22 6.18
N ASP A 33 -12.83 3.12 6.95
CA ASP A 33 -13.63 1.90 7.10
C ASP A 33 -15.05 2.07 6.55
N GLY A 34 -15.60 0.99 6.00
CA GLY A 34 -16.97 0.93 5.50
C GLY A 34 -17.31 -0.39 4.82
N TYR A 35 -18.57 -0.82 4.91
CA TYR A 35 -19.07 -2.02 4.22
C TYR A 35 -18.30 -3.33 4.50
N GLY A 36 -17.70 -3.46 5.69
CA GLY A 36 -16.88 -4.63 6.07
C GLY A 36 -15.44 -4.61 5.53
N LEU A 37 -15.06 -3.56 4.80
CA LEU A 37 -13.72 -3.34 4.28
C LEU A 37 -13.08 -2.12 4.95
N ALA A 38 -11.78 -2.18 5.18
CA ALA A 38 -10.99 -1.03 5.57
C ALA A 38 -9.89 -0.74 4.54
N LEU A 39 -9.51 0.52 4.47
CA LEU A 39 -8.51 1.06 3.55
C LEU A 39 -7.48 1.83 4.37
N VAL A 40 -6.21 1.59 4.11
CA VAL A 40 -5.10 2.38 4.64
C VAL A 40 -4.49 3.17 3.49
N SER A 41 -4.73 4.48 3.48
CA SER A 41 -4.21 5.42 2.49
C SER A 41 -2.83 5.92 2.91
N VAL A 42 -1.83 5.76 2.04
CA VAL A 42 -0.45 6.18 2.24
C VAL A 42 -0.11 7.26 1.20
N TRP A 43 0.60 8.31 1.62
CA TRP A 43 0.75 9.63 0.98
C TRP A 43 1.42 9.70 -0.43
N VAL A 44 1.60 8.56 -1.12
CA VAL A 44 2.19 8.45 -2.47
C VAL A 44 1.28 7.69 -3.45
N SER A 45 -0.03 7.92 -3.35
CA SER A 45 -1.05 7.18 -4.12
C SER A 45 -0.99 5.65 -3.89
N LEU A 46 -0.50 5.25 -2.72
CA LEU A 46 -0.44 3.85 -2.29
C LEU A 46 -1.59 3.59 -1.35
N VAL A 47 -2.50 2.72 -1.77
CA VAL A 47 -3.66 2.31 -0.97
C VAL A 47 -3.53 0.83 -0.63
N VAL A 48 -3.73 0.50 0.63
CA VAL A 48 -3.76 -0.86 1.14
C VAL A 48 -5.18 -1.20 1.55
N TRP A 49 -5.73 -2.24 0.97
CA TRP A 49 -7.05 -2.78 1.33
C TRP A 49 -6.92 -3.82 2.43
N CYS A 50 -7.92 -3.90 3.30
CA CYS A 50 -8.01 -4.85 4.39
C CYS A 50 -9.45 -5.39 4.53
N ASP A 51 -9.62 -6.71 4.43
CA ASP A 51 -10.89 -7.42 4.70
C ASP A 51 -10.93 -8.02 6.12
N GLY A 52 -9.93 -7.75 6.96
CA GLY A 52 -9.77 -8.35 8.28
C GLY A 52 -8.89 -9.60 8.30
N GLU A 53 -8.73 -10.31 7.18
CA GLU A 53 -7.86 -11.49 7.08
C GLU A 53 -6.55 -11.18 6.36
N ARG A 54 -6.58 -10.28 5.39
CA ARG A 54 -5.46 -9.99 4.51
C ARG A 54 -5.36 -8.49 4.24
N PHE A 55 -4.13 -8.04 4.14
CA PHE A 55 -3.78 -6.78 3.50
C PHE A 55 -3.42 -7.06 2.04
N TRP A 56 -3.86 -6.22 1.12
CA TRP A 56 -3.34 -6.22 -0.24
C TRP A 56 -3.18 -4.81 -0.77
N TRP A 57 -2.26 -4.62 -1.71
CA TRP A 57 -1.99 -3.34 -2.34
C TRP A 57 -1.46 -3.54 -3.75
N ARG A 58 -1.53 -2.50 -4.57
CA ARG A 58 -1.02 -2.53 -5.94
C ARG A 58 0.49 -2.29 -5.93
N THR A 59 1.25 -3.14 -6.61
CA THR A 59 2.71 -3.01 -6.74
C THR A 59 3.16 -2.58 -8.13
N GLY A 60 2.27 -2.59 -9.13
CA GLY A 60 2.64 -2.12 -10.46
C GLY A 60 1.60 -2.40 -11.52
N TRP A 61 2.02 -2.22 -12.77
CA TRP A 61 1.27 -2.54 -13.97
C TRP A 61 2.07 -3.52 -14.81
N ASN A 62 1.47 -4.66 -15.16
CA ASN A 62 2.06 -5.57 -16.12
C ASN A 62 1.61 -5.16 -17.53
N ALA A 63 2.52 -4.61 -18.33
CA ALA A 63 2.23 -4.15 -19.69
C ALA A 63 1.88 -5.32 -20.64
N GLU A 64 2.57 -6.46 -20.51
CA GLU A 64 2.34 -7.66 -21.34
C GLU A 64 0.94 -8.23 -21.12
N ARG A 65 0.51 -8.33 -19.85
CA ARG A 65 -0.79 -8.90 -19.47
C ARG A 65 -1.89 -7.87 -19.37
N ARG A 66 -1.58 -6.58 -19.56
CA ARG A 66 -2.49 -5.44 -19.42
C ARG A 66 -3.31 -5.47 -18.12
N ARG A 67 -2.66 -5.77 -16.99
CA ARG A 67 -3.31 -5.92 -15.67
C ARG A 67 -2.47 -5.32 -14.54
N ASN A 68 -3.15 -4.85 -13.50
CA ASN A 68 -2.50 -4.43 -12.25
C ASN A 68 -1.88 -5.63 -11.54
N ILE A 69 -0.68 -5.44 -11.01
CA ILE A 69 0.00 -6.41 -10.14
C ILE A 69 -0.35 -6.06 -8.70
N TYR A 70 -0.77 -7.06 -7.93
CA TYR A 70 -1.09 -6.92 -6.52
C TYR A 70 -0.14 -7.77 -5.68
N ALA A 71 0.27 -7.23 -4.54
CA ALA A 71 0.87 -7.99 -3.45
C ALA A 71 -0.13 -8.09 -2.30
N TRP A 72 0.05 -9.11 -1.47
CA TRP A 72 -0.77 -9.32 -0.29
C TRP A 72 0.07 -9.85 0.89
N HIS A 73 -0.45 -9.69 2.09
CA HIS A 73 0.11 -10.21 3.35
C HIS A 73 -1.03 -10.51 4.34
N PRO A 74 -0.96 -11.57 5.17
CA PRO A 74 -1.97 -11.81 6.20
C PRO A 74 -2.00 -10.73 7.28
N THR A 75 -3.15 -10.53 7.92
CA THR A 75 -3.34 -9.55 9.02
C THR A 75 -2.74 -9.99 10.35
N THR A 76 -2.33 -11.25 10.47
CA THR A 76 -1.73 -11.85 11.68
C THR A 76 -0.39 -11.23 12.07
N ASP A 77 0.34 -10.63 11.13
CA ASP A 77 1.60 -9.93 11.38
C ASP A 77 1.59 -8.56 10.65
N PRO A 78 1.01 -7.52 11.28
CA PRO A 78 0.90 -6.19 10.70
C PRO A 78 2.25 -5.49 10.58
N TYR A 79 3.24 -5.81 11.42
CA TYR A 79 4.58 -5.22 11.32
C TYR A 79 5.34 -5.70 10.08
N ARG A 80 5.22 -6.98 9.74
CA ARG A 80 5.82 -7.47 8.48
C ARG A 80 5.08 -6.95 7.25
N ALA A 81 3.76 -6.78 7.33
CA ALA A 81 3.01 -6.08 6.29
C ALA A 81 3.51 -4.64 6.13
N ALA A 82 3.63 -3.89 7.23
CA ALA A 82 4.14 -2.51 7.26
C ALA A 82 5.52 -2.40 6.61
N ARG A 83 6.48 -3.24 6.98
CA ARG A 83 7.83 -3.24 6.34
C ARG A 83 7.79 -3.44 4.83
N ARG A 84 6.90 -4.30 4.32
CA ARG A 84 6.73 -4.49 2.86
C ARG A 84 6.11 -3.27 2.19
N ILE A 85 5.19 -2.61 2.88
CA ILE A 85 4.55 -1.37 2.42
C ILE A 85 5.55 -0.20 2.47
N VAL A 86 6.42 -0.11 3.48
CA VAL A 86 7.50 0.88 3.61
C VAL A 86 8.46 0.78 2.43
N MET A 87 8.97 -0.42 2.11
CA MET A 87 9.83 -0.62 0.93
C MET A 87 9.13 -0.15 -0.34
N ARG A 88 7.84 -0.48 -0.49
CA ARG A 88 7.06 -0.05 -1.65
C ARG A 88 6.83 1.47 -1.69
N TYR A 89 6.65 2.09 -0.54
CA TYR A 89 6.51 3.54 -0.39
C TYR A 89 7.79 4.25 -0.84
N GLU A 90 8.95 3.78 -0.41
CA GLU A 90 10.25 4.34 -0.82
C GLU A 90 10.48 4.25 -2.32
N GLU A 91 10.16 3.09 -2.93
CA GLU A 91 10.22 2.91 -4.38
C GLU A 91 9.32 3.92 -5.12
N LEU A 92 8.07 4.08 -4.66
CA LEU A 92 7.11 5.00 -5.27
C LEU A 92 7.54 6.46 -5.12
N ARG A 93 8.07 6.83 -3.95
CA ARG A 93 8.55 8.18 -3.69
C ARG A 93 9.74 8.53 -4.60
N ALA A 94 10.70 7.61 -4.75
CA ALA A 94 11.84 7.79 -5.64
C ALA A 94 11.40 7.94 -7.12
N GLN A 95 10.38 7.18 -7.55
CA GLN A 95 9.79 7.30 -8.89
C GLN A 95 9.13 8.68 -9.10
N GLN A 96 8.32 9.14 -8.16
CA GLN A 96 7.68 10.45 -8.24
C GLN A 96 8.71 11.60 -8.24
N ASP A 97 9.78 11.49 -7.47
CA ASP A 97 10.84 12.48 -7.46
C ASP A 97 11.64 12.50 -8.78
N ALA A 98 11.83 11.34 -9.41
CA ALA A 98 12.45 11.25 -10.73
C ALA A 98 11.55 11.87 -11.82
N GLU A 99 10.24 11.64 -11.77
CA GLU A 99 9.26 12.22 -12.69
C GLU A 99 9.11 13.74 -12.52
N ARG A 100 9.21 14.24 -11.28
CA ARG A 100 9.15 15.68 -10.98
C ARG A 100 10.40 16.45 -11.43
N ARG A 101 11.54 15.77 -11.54
CA ARG A 101 12.77 16.41 -12.00
C ARG A 101 12.64 16.70 -13.50
N PRO A 102 12.73 17.97 -13.94
CA PRO A 102 12.71 18.27 -15.37
C PRO A 102 13.88 17.56 -16.06
N PRO A 103 13.71 17.08 -17.31
CA PRO A 103 14.82 16.51 -18.07
C PRO A 103 15.93 17.57 -18.12
N GLN A 104 17.12 17.21 -17.65
CA GLN A 104 18.28 18.10 -17.73
C GLN A 104 18.48 18.45 -19.21
N PRO A 105 18.59 19.74 -19.57
CA PRO A 105 18.94 20.10 -20.94
C PRO A 105 20.26 19.41 -21.26
N HIS A 106 20.22 18.50 -22.23
CA HIS A 106 21.40 17.93 -22.84
C HIS A 106 22.22 19.12 -23.33
N THR A 107 23.39 19.32 -22.75
CA THR A 107 24.35 20.31 -23.21
C THR A 107 24.55 20.08 -24.70
N ALA A 108 23.98 20.96 -25.53
CA ALA A 108 24.30 20.98 -26.95
C ALA A 108 25.79 21.29 -27.04
N GLU A 109 26.59 20.31 -27.44
CA GLU A 109 27.98 20.54 -27.80
C GLU A 109 28.02 21.57 -28.93
N PRO A 110 28.76 22.68 -28.78
CA PRO A 110 28.99 23.59 -29.90
C PRO A 110 29.87 22.89 -30.94
N GLN A 111 29.39 22.89 -32.19
CA GLN A 111 30.14 22.46 -33.38
C GLN A 111 31.28 23.43 -33.70
#